data_AF-A0AA39HKW7-F1
#
_entry.id   AF-A0AA39HKW7-F1
#
_cell.length_a   1.000
_cell.length_b   1.000
_cell.length_c   1.000
_cell.angle_alpha   90.00
_cell.angle_beta   90.00
_cell.angle_gamma   90.00
#
_symmetry.space_group_name_H-M   'P 1'
#
loop_
_entity.id
_entity.type
_entity.pdbx_description
1 polymer ?
#
loop_
_entity_poly.entity_id
_entity_poly.type
_entity_poly.pdbx_seq_one_letter_code
_entity_poly.pdbx_strand_id
1 'polypeptide(L)'
;MEDSDARYVELRVGKNKQKFLLDTGACISVINKDLWTELGKPTLRPMQRRILAYGYSQLTFLGICKANVTWKNDTETVDLHVIEKCSDNLLGRDLIRQLNLNVGDLYDNPRENCTVNKKDLEESIPKHDDEMETGKNSQKTLTIEGQVEPIRTRPAPYAMKAKAEVSLQVDRQEGNTKPVECSERVESLAAVPKEDE
;
A
#
# COMPACT_ATOMS: atom_id res chain seq x y z
N MET A 1 -20.30 -3.79 -2.29
CA MET A 1 -19.33 -3.59 -3.37
C MET A 1 -18.19 -4.53 -3.06
N GLU A 2 -18.16 -5.70 -3.69
CA GLU A 2 -16.98 -6.56 -3.62
C GLU A 2 -15.89 -5.89 -4.46
N ASP A 3 -14.71 -5.74 -3.86
CA ASP A 3 -13.56 -5.07 -4.49
C ASP A 3 -13.10 -5.93 -5.66
N SER A 4 -13.47 -5.56 -6.89
CA SER A 4 -13.35 -6.40 -8.10
C SER A 4 -11.90 -6.64 -8.55
N ASP A 5 -10.92 -6.10 -7.83
CA ASP A 5 -9.50 -6.15 -8.16
C ASP A 5 -8.63 -6.85 -7.10
N ALA A 6 -9.25 -7.44 -6.07
CA ALA A 6 -8.53 -8.23 -5.08
C ALA A 6 -7.82 -9.43 -5.74
N ARG A 7 -6.49 -9.50 -5.63
CA ARG A 7 -5.66 -10.57 -6.20
C ARG A 7 -5.21 -11.54 -5.15
N TYR A 8 -5.42 -12.83 -5.42
CA TYR A 8 -5.03 -13.91 -4.53
C TYR A 8 -3.91 -14.76 -5.14
N VAL A 9 -2.94 -15.14 -4.31
CA VAL A 9 -1.86 -16.06 -4.65
C VAL A 9 -2.07 -17.37 -3.89
N GLU A 10 -2.00 -18.50 -4.58
CA GLU A 10 -2.05 -19.82 -3.93
C GLU A 10 -0.63 -20.23 -3.53
N LEU A 11 -0.39 -20.35 -2.22
CA LEU A 11 0.84 -20.84 -1.64
C LEU A 11 0.59 -22.20 -0.97
N ARG A 12 1.57 -23.09 -0.97
CA ARG A 12 1.50 -24.31 -0.15
C ARG A 12 2.21 -24.06 1.17
N VAL A 13 1.46 -24.10 2.27
CA VAL A 13 1.98 -23.93 3.64
C VAL A 13 1.93 -25.28 4.33
N GLY A 14 3.11 -25.86 4.59
CA GLY A 14 3.21 -27.26 5.05
C GLY A 14 2.58 -28.23 4.04
N LYS A 15 1.49 -28.90 4.42
CA LYS A 15 0.75 -29.83 3.56
C LYS A 15 -0.47 -29.19 2.87
N ASN A 16 -0.82 -27.96 3.25
CA ASN A 16 -2.09 -27.34 2.87
C ASN A 16 -1.85 -26.32 1.75
N LYS A 17 -2.73 -26.29 0.75
CA LYS A 17 -2.79 -25.20 -0.22
C LYS A 17 -3.66 -24.09 0.35
N GLN A 18 -3.14 -22.87 0.38
CA GLN A 18 -3.90 -21.72 0.87
C GLN A 18 -3.80 -20.50 -0.02
N LYS A 19 -4.91 -19.77 -0.07
CA LYS A 19 -5.00 -18.48 -0.74
C LYS A 19 -4.56 -17.38 0.20
N PHE A 20 -3.72 -16.51 -0.32
CA PHE A 20 -3.30 -15.28 0.33
C PHE A 20 -3.68 -14.09 -0.55
N LEU A 21 -4.34 -13.09 0.03
CA LEU A 21 -4.56 -11.81 -0.63
C LEU A 21 -3.20 -11.10 -0.78
N LEU A 22 -2.86 -10.76 -2.01
CA LEU A 22 -1.62 -10.06 -2.36
C LEU A 22 -1.71 -8.60 -1.93
N ASP A 23 -0.89 -8.21 -0.95
CA ASP A 23 -0.87 -6.86 -0.41
C ASP A 23 0.56 -6.31 -0.39
N THR A 24 0.94 -5.61 -1.46
CA THR A 24 2.25 -4.94 -1.53
C THR A 24 2.36 -3.74 -0.58
N GLY A 25 1.24 -3.25 -0.05
CA GLY A 25 1.17 -2.21 0.98
C GLY A 25 1.54 -2.72 2.38
N ALA A 26 1.30 -4.01 2.65
CA ALA A 26 1.67 -4.64 3.91
C ALA A 26 3.17 -4.95 4.02
N CYS A 27 3.79 -4.61 5.17
CA CYS A 27 5.19 -4.94 5.43
C CYS A 27 5.42 -6.41 5.81
N ILE A 28 4.40 -7.04 6.38
CA ILE A 28 4.43 -8.41 6.88
C ILE A 28 3.26 -9.21 6.32
N SER A 29 3.45 -10.52 6.29
CA SER A 29 2.40 -11.47 5.96
C SER A 29 1.74 -11.97 7.25
N VAL A 30 0.42 -12.06 7.22
CA VAL A 30 -0.37 -12.53 8.35
C VAL A 30 -1.24 -13.72 7.95
N ILE A 31 -1.42 -14.65 8.88
CA ILE A 31 -2.33 -15.77 8.75
C ILE A 31 -3.38 -15.74 9.84
N ASN A 32 -4.56 -16.25 9.53
CA ASN A 32 -5.61 -16.44 10.51
C ASN A 32 -5.31 -17.62 11.45
N LYS A 33 -5.99 -17.63 12.59
CA LYS A 33 -5.90 -18.69 13.61
C LYS A 33 -6.34 -20.06 13.08
N ASP A 34 -7.25 -20.09 12.11
CA ASP A 34 -7.76 -21.32 11.52
C ASP A 34 -6.67 -22.04 10.74
N LEU A 35 -5.96 -21.33 9.85
CA LEU A 35 -4.80 -21.88 9.15
C LEU A 35 -3.71 -22.33 10.12
N TRP A 36 -3.40 -21.53 11.14
CA TRP A 36 -2.45 -21.96 12.18
C TRP A 36 -2.89 -23.27 12.88
N THR A 37 -4.19 -23.43 13.10
CA THR A 37 -4.76 -24.66 13.67
C THR A 37 -4.64 -25.84 12.70
N GLU A 38 -4.93 -25.64 11.42
CA GLU A 38 -4.76 -26.64 10.35
C GLU A 38 -3.30 -27.09 10.18
N LEU A 39 -2.34 -26.21 10.48
CA LEU A 39 -0.91 -26.53 10.50
C LEU A 39 -0.50 -27.37 11.72
N GLY A 40 -1.43 -27.75 12.59
CA GLY A 40 -1.16 -28.54 13.79
C GLY A 40 -0.74 -27.71 15.00
N LYS A 41 -1.07 -26.40 15.00
CA LYS A 41 -0.78 -25.47 16.11
C LYS A 41 0.72 -25.42 16.48
N PRO A 42 1.62 -25.12 15.52
CA PRO A 42 3.04 -24.99 15.81
C PRO A 42 3.27 -23.93 16.90
N THR A 43 4.30 -24.13 17.72
CA THR A 43 4.62 -23.25 18.85
C THR A 43 4.76 -21.79 18.42
N LEU A 44 4.02 -20.91 19.09
CA LEU A 44 4.04 -19.48 18.86
C LEU A 44 5.13 -18.82 19.69
N ARG A 45 5.99 -18.04 19.04
CA ARG A 45 6.94 -17.15 19.70
C ARG A 45 6.26 -15.79 19.94
N PRO A 46 6.53 -15.14 21.07
CA PRO A 46 5.98 -13.83 21.37
C PRO A 46 6.46 -12.80 20.35
N MET A 47 5.58 -11.85 20.03
CA MET A 47 5.92 -10.78 19.12
C MET A 47 6.61 -9.62 19.86
N GLN A 48 7.81 -9.26 19.42
CA GLN A 48 8.60 -8.21 20.08
C GLN A 48 8.19 -6.78 19.66
N ARG A 49 7.50 -6.63 18.52
CA ARG A 49 7.17 -5.34 17.89
C ARG A 49 5.67 -5.12 17.81
N ARG A 50 5.22 -3.87 18.01
CA ARG A 50 3.84 -3.46 17.72
C ARG A 50 3.70 -3.22 16.22
N ILE A 51 2.62 -3.74 15.65
CA ILE A 51 2.26 -3.52 14.24
C ILE A 51 0.89 -2.87 14.21
N LEU A 52 0.78 -1.80 13.43
CA LEU A 52 -0.44 -1.04 13.27
C LEU A 52 -1.05 -1.34 11.91
N ALA A 53 -2.35 -1.64 11.86
CA ALA A 53 -3.04 -1.73 10.58
C ALA A 53 -3.15 -0.34 9.93
N TYR A 54 -3.55 -0.33 8.66
CA TYR A 54 -3.91 0.88 7.96
C TYR A 54 -5.06 1.59 8.71
N GLY A 55 -4.77 2.77 9.29
CA GLY A 55 -5.73 3.53 10.12
C GLY A 55 -5.51 3.47 11.63
N TYR A 56 -4.32 3.06 12.10
CA TYR A 56 -3.92 3.06 13.52
C TYR A 56 -4.69 2.09 14.42
N SER A 57 -5.48 1.19 13.85
CA SER A 57 -6.08 0.11 14.62
C SER A 57 -5.00 -0.93 14.98
N GLN A 58 -4.95 -1.31 16.25
CA GLN A 58 -3.99 -2.30 16.73
C GLN A 58 -4.47 -3.70 16.33
N LEU A 59 -3.62 -4.44 15.64
CA LEU A 59 -3.84 -5.85 15.34
C LEU A 59 -3.48 -6.70 16.56
N THR A 60 -4.36 -7.64 16.92
CA THR A 60 -4.12 -8.58 18.02
C THR A 60 -3.46 -9.85 17.48
N PHE A 61 -2.13 -9.90 17.58
CA PHE A 61 -1.32 -11.07 17.23
C PHE A 61 -1.34 -12.11 18.36
N LEU A 62 -1.44 -13.38 17.99
CA LEU A 62 -1.23 -14.52 18.88
C LEU A 62 0.26 -14.86 19.01
N GLY A 63 1.04 -14.54 17.98
CA GLY A 63 2.49 -14.74 17.96
C GLY A 63 3.00 -15.06 16.56
N ILE A 64 4.22 -15.59 16.51
CA ILE A 64 4.92 -15.93 15.27
C ILE A 64 5.23 -17.42 15.28
N CYS A 65 4.82 -18.15 14.25
CA CYS A 65 5.24 -19.54 14.04
C CYS A 65 6.19 -19.65 12.83
N LYS A 66 7.02 -20.69 12.81
CA LYS A 66 7.81 -21.06 11.62
C LYS A 66 7.04 -22.09 10.80
N ALA A 67 7.00 -21.89 9.48
CA ALA A 67 6.42 -22.84 8.56
C ALA A 67 7.20 -22.91 7.25
N ASN A 68 7.17 -24.06 6.60
CA ASN A 68 7.68 -24.20 5.23
C ASN A 68 6.59 -23.73 4.27
N VAL A 69 6.92 -22.74 3.45
CA VAL A 69 6.04 -22.21 2.42
C VAL A 69 6.67 -22.49 1.06
N THR A 70 5.91 -23.14 0.20
CA THR A 70 6.31 -23.47 -1.17
C THR A 70 5.56 -22.58 -2.15
N TRP A 71 6.33 -21.92 -3.01
CA TRP A 71 5.84 -21.21 -4.19
C TRP A 71 6.48 -21.81 -5.44
N LYS A 72 5.65 -22.26 -6.40
CA LYS A 72 6.12 -23.04 -7.57
C LYS A 72 6.99 -24.23 -7.12
N ASN A 73 8.29 -24.19 -7.40
CA ASN A 73 9.24 -25.25 -7.07
C ASN A 73 10.15 -24.89 -5.88
N ASP A 74 10.07 -23.67 -5.36
CA ASP A 74 10.94 -23.16 -4.30
C ASP A 74 10.23 -23.25 -2.96
N THR A 75 10.93 -23.76 -1.94
CA THR A 75 10.40 -23.91 -0.58
C THR A 75 11.31 -23.21 0.40
N GLU A 76 10.74 -22.28 1.16
CA GLU A 76 11.45 -21.50 2.17
C GLU A 76 10.82 -21.71 3.54
N THR A 77 11.66 -21.75 4.58
CA THR A 77 11.19 -21.72 5.97
C THR A 77 11.04 -20.28 6.41
N VAL A 78 9.80 -19.82 6.56
CA VAL A 78 9.46 -18.42 6.84
C VAL A 78 8.80 -18.26 8.21
N ASP A 79 8.84 -17.03 8.72
CA ASP A 79 8.12 -16.62 9.92
C ASP A 79 6.71 -16.13 9.53
N LEU A 80 5.67 -16.79 10.03
CA LEU A 80 4.26 -16.43 9.80
C LEU A 80 3.67 -15.77 11.05
N HIS A 81 3.07 -14.60 10.87
CA HIS A 81 2.44 -13.85 11.95
C HIS A 81 0.98 -14.28 12.10
N VAL A 82 0.60 -14.82 13.26
CA VAL A 82 -0.74 -15.34 13.48
C VAL A 82 -1.60 -14.30 14.16
N ILE A 83 -2.77 -14.01 13.60
CA ILE A 83 -3.73 -13.06 14.18
C ILE A 83 -5.03 -13.75 14.58
N GLU A 84 -5.65 -13.27 15.66
CA GLU A 84 -6.87 -13.90 16.22
C GLU A 84 -8.07 -13.74 15.27
N LYS A 85 -8.20 -12.58 14.60
CA LYS A 85 -9.33 -12.29 13.69
C LYS A 85 -8.83 -11.65 12.40
N CYS A 86 -8.89 -12.40 11.30
CA CYS A 86 -8.68 -11.91 9.93
C CYS A 86 -9.74 -12.52 9.01
N SER A 87 -10.17 -11.77 7.99
CA SER A 87 -10.99 -12.34 6.91
C SER A 87 -10.15 -13.22 5.99
N ASP A 88 -8.95 -12.76 5.62
CA ASP A 88 -8.10 -13.36 4.62
C ASP A 88 -6.65 -13.46 5.12
N ASN A 89 -5.91 -14.49 4.68
CA ASN A 89 -4.46 -14.48 4.88
C ASN A 89 -3.85 -13.41 3.96
N LEU A 90 -2.92 -12.60 4.46
CA LEU A 90 -2.30 -11.51 3.69
C LEU A 90 -0.87 -11.88 3.33
N LEU A 91 -0.53 -11.68 2.07
CA LEU A 91 0.82 -11.83 1.52
C LEU A 91 1.46 -10.45 1.42
N GLY A 92 2.25 -10.11 2.43
CA GLY A 92 3.01 -8.87 2.52
C GLY A 92 4.39 -8.94 1.86
N ARG A 93 5.10 -7.81 1.90
CA ARG A 93 6.42 -7.66 1.28
C ARG A 93 7.51 -8.57 1.84
N ASP A 94 7.37 -9.05 3.07
CA ASP A 94 8.31 -9.99 3.68
C ASP A 94 8.38 -11.32 2.92
N LEU A 95 7.24 -12.00 2.74
CA LEU A 95 7.17 -13.27 2.01
C LEU A 95 7.31 -13.06 0.51
N ILE A 96 6.81 -11.94 -0.05
CA ILE A 96 7.03 -11.60 -1.47
C ILE A 96 8.52 -11.62 -1.80
N ARG A 97 9.35 -11.01 -0.94
CA ARG A 97 10.81 -10.98 -1.11
C ARG A 97 11.46 -12.32 -0.83
N GLN A 98 11.07 -13.01 0.25
CA GLN A 98 11.67 -14.29 0.63
C GLN A 98 11.41 -15.39 -0.41
N LEU A 99 10.22 -15.45 -0.96
CA LEU A 99 9.83 -16.43 -1.99
C LEU A 99 10.11 -15.95 -3.42
N ASN A 100 10.79 -14.80 -3.58
CA ASN A 100 11.12 -14.16 -4.85
C ASN A 100 9.91 -14.10 -5.82
N LEU A 101 8.75 -13.69 -5.31
CA LEU A 101 7.55 -13.54 -6.14
C LEU A 101 7.70 -12.34 -7.08
N ASN A 102 7.69 -12.61 -8.38
CA ASN A 102 7.50 -11.56 -9.37
C ASN A 102 6.04 -11.12 -9.35
N VAL A 103 5.80 -9.98 -8.72
CA VAL A 103 4.47 -9.39 -8.62
C VAL A 103 3.93 -8.99 -9.99
N GLY A 104 4.79 -8.58 -10.95
CA GLY A 104 4.37 -8.24 -12.32
C GLY A 104 3.63 -9.38 -13.00
N ASP A 105 4.20 -10.60 -12.95
CA ASP A 105 3.58 -11.81 -13.51
C ASP A 105 2.20 -12.14 -12.92
N LEU A 106 1.89 -11.64 -11.71
CA LEU A 106 0.59 -11.86 -11.05
C LEU A 106 -0.47 -10.86 -11.51
N TYR A 107 -0.06 -9.72 -12.07
CA TYR A 107 -0.93 -8.69 -12.67
C TYR A 107 -0.98 -8.78 -14.20
N ASP A 108 0.02 -9.41 -14.82
CA ASP A 108 0.11 -9.65 -16.25
C ASP A 108 -0.83 -10.79 -16.68
N ASN A 109 -2.14 -10.56 -16.55
CA ASN A 109 -2.96 -10.90 -17.70
C ASN A 109 -2.53 -9.91 -18.79
N PRO A 110 -2.15 -10.34 -20.00
CA PRO A 110 -2.17 -9.41 -21.11
C PRO A 110 -3.60 -8.85 -21.12
N ARG A 111 -3.77 -7.58 -20.73
CA ARG A 111 -4.85 -6.78 -21.31
C ARG A 111 -4.69 -7.08 -22.78
N GLU A 112 -5.70 -7.68 -23.42
CA GLU A 112 -5.70 -7.92 -24.87
C GLU A 112 -4.94 -6.76 -25.47
N ASN A 113 -3.78 -7.03 -26.08
CA ASN A 113 -2.85 -5.98 -26.49
C ASN A 113 -3.73 -4.90 -27.11
N CYS A 114 -3.92 -3.78 -26.40
CA CYS A 114 -4.64 -2.66 -26.95
C CYS A 114 -3.69 -2.23 -28.05
N THR A 115 -3.95 -2.76 -29.24
CA THR A 115 -3.19 -2.47 -30.42
C THR A 115 -3.72 -1.11 -30.78
N VAL A 116 -3.26 -0.10 -30.04
CA VAL A 116 -3.66 1.27 -30.27
C VAL A 116 -3.06 1.56 -31.63
N ASN A 117 -3.89 1.49 -32.66
CA ASN A 117 -3.49 1.86 -33.99
C ASN A 117 -3.05 3.31 -33.84
N LYS A 118 -1.79 3.63 -34.20
CA LYS A 118 -1.27 5.00 -34.01
C LYS A 118 -2.18 6.04 -34.68
N LYS A 119 -2.90 5.62 -35.72
CA LYS A 119 -3.95 6.40 -36.41
C LYS A 119 -5.14 6.74 -35.51
N ASP A 120 -5.64 5.78 -34.73
CA ASP A 120 -6.79 5.98 -33.84
C ASP A 120 -6.42 6.90 -32.65
N LEU A 121 -5.16 6.88 -32.22
CA LEU A 121 -4.65 7.81 -31.20
C LEU A 121 -4.54 9.24 -31.76
N GLU A 122 -4.07 9.40 -32.99
CA GLU A 122 -4.00 10.72 -33.66
C GLU A 122 -5.39 11.27 -34.04
N GLU A 123 -6.39 10.41 -34.25
CA GLU A 123 -7.79 10.80 -34.49
C GLU A 123 -8.55 11.14 -33.20
N SER A 124 -8.23 10.47 -32.09
CA SER A 124 -8.91 10.66 -30.80
C SER A 124 -8.29 11.72 -29.89
N ILE A 125 -7.07 12.19 -30.20
CA ILE A 125 -6.57 13.45 -29.66
C ILE A 125 -7.32 14.55 -30.43
N PRO A 126 -8.30 15.27 -29.82
CA PRO A 126 -8.93 16.37 -30.52
C PRO A 126 -7.84 17.35 -30.93
N LYS A 127 -7.73 17.58 -32.24
CA LYS A 127 -6.91 18.66 -32.81
C LYS A 127 -7.53 19.99 -32.38
N HIS A 128 -7.25 20.39 -31.15
CA HIS A 128 -7.49 21.75 -30.68
C HIS A 128 -6.33 22.60 -31.17
N ASP A 129 -6.34 22.89 -32.47
CA ASP A 129 -5.74 24.11 -32.99
C ASP A 129 -6.87 25.12 -33.16
N ASP A 130 -6.61 26.34 -32.69
CA ASP A 130 -7.40 27.55 -32.88
C ASP A 130 -8.68 27.71 -32.04
N GLU A 131 -8.48 27.86 -30.72
CA GLU A 131 -8.95 28.99 -29.90
C GLU A 131 -8.88 28.57 -28.42
N MET A 132 -7.69 28.68 -27.81
CA MET A 132 -7.61 28.83 -26.36
C MET A 132 -8.14 30.23 -26.03
N GLU A 133 -9.45 30.41 -26.02
CA GLU A 133 -10.02 31.52 -25.26
C GLU A 133 -9.63 31.25 -23.80
N THR A 134 -8.79 32.11 -23.25
CA THR A 134 -8.29 32.02 -21.89
C THR A 134 -9.51 32.08 -20.97
N GLY A 135 -9.99 30.91 -20.54
CA GLY A 135 -11.17 30.78 -19.70
C GLY A 135 -11.01 31.73 -18.52
N LYS A 136 -11.87 32.75 -18.48
CA LYS A 136 -11.83 33.78 -17.44
C LYS A 136 -11.78 33.07 -16.09
N ASN A 137 -10.73 33.34 -15.33
CA ASN A 137 -10.50 32.79 -14.00
C ASN A 137 -11.69 33.13 -13.09
N SER A 138 -12.74 32.31 -13.12
CA SER A 138 -13.79 32.36 -12.10
C SER A 138 -13.18 31.73 -10.86
N GLN A 139 -12.50 32.54 -10.06
CA GLN A 139 -12.08 32.18 -8.71
C GLN A 139 -13.34 31.83 -7.91
N LYS A 140 -13.66 30.54 -7.86
CA LYS A 140 -14.69 30.01 -6.98
C LYS A 140 -13.98 29.59 -5.71
N THR A 141 -14.00 30.46 -4.71
CA THR A 141 -13.44 30.17 -3.39
C THR A 141 -14.32 29.11 -2.73
N LEU A 142 -13.75 27.92 -2.53
CA LEU A 142 -14.35 26.88 -1.68
C LEU A 142 -14.05 27.25 -0.23
N THR A 143 -15.02 27.82 0.46
CA THR A 143 -14.92 28.08 1.89
C THR A 143 -15.11 26.75 2.63
N ILE A 144 -14.08 26.27 3.32
CA ILE A 144 -14.20 25.12 4.20
C ILE A 144 -14.69 25.65 5.55
N GLU A 145 -15.90 25.28 5.96
CA GLU A 145 -16.43 25.62 7.27
C GLU A 145 -15.80 24.69 8.33
N GLY A 146 -14.82 25.21 9.08
CA GLY A 146 -14.23 24.54 10.25
C GLY A 146 -12.73 24.85 10.43
N GLN A 147 -12.21 24.70 11.65
CA GLN A 147 -10.76 24.68 11.87
C GLN A 147 -10.18 23.40 11.27
N VAL A 148 -9.52 23.50 10.13
CA VAL A 148 -8.81 22.38 9.49
C VAL A 148 -7.34 22.47 9.86
N GLU A 149 -6.81 21.43 10.49
CA GLU A 149 -5.36 21.34 10.71
C GLU A 149 -4.63 21.04 9.39
N PRO A 150 -3.54 21.76 9.07
CA PRO A 150 -2.84 21.61 7.81
C PRO A 150 -2.21 20.22 7.67
N ILE A 151 -2.60 19.50 6.61
CA ILE A 151 -2.05 18.19 6.26
C ILE A 151 -0.74 18.38 5.49
N ARG A 152 0.30 17.60 5.79
CA ARG A 152 1.53 17.59 4.99
C ARG A 152 1.24 17.19 3.54
N THR A 153 1.59 18.07 2.60
CA THR A 153 1.55 17.76 1.17
C THR A 153 2.67 16.77 0.81
N ARG A 154 2.39 15.85 -0.12
CA ARG A 154 3.43 14.98 -0.69
C ARG A 154 4.55 15.83 -1.31
N PRO A 155 5.82 15.39 -1.23
CA PRO A 155 6.91 16.14 -1.85
C PRO A 155 6.65 16.28 -3.35
N ALA A 156 6.81 17.50 -3.87
CA ALA A 156 6.64 17.78 -5.28
C ALA A 156 7.63 16.95 -6.12
N PRO A 157 7.23 16.52 -7.33
CA PRO A 157 8.15 15.88 -8.28
C PRO A 157 9.44 16.69 -8.41
N TYR A 158 10.58 16.01 -8.57
CA TYR A 158 11.89 16.67 -8.53
C TYR A 158 12.00 17.86 -9.49
N ALA A 159 11.43 17.72 -10.70
CA ALA A 159 11.39 18.76 -11.72
C ALA A 159 10.60 20.02 -11.32
N MET A 160 9.72 19.93 -10.32
CA MET A 160 8.85 21.02 -9.88
C MET A 160 9.21 21.59 -8.51
N LYS A 161 10.26 21.06 -7.86
CA LYS A 161 10.67 21.46 -6.50
C LYS A 161 10.88 22.97 -6.36
N ALA A 162 11.64 23.57 -7.27
CA ALA A 162 11.95 25.00 -7.21
C ALA A 162 10.69 25.88 -7.29
N LYS A 163 9.73 25.52 -8.14
CA LYS A 163 8.46 26.27 -8.26
C LYS A 163 7.58 26.08 -7.01
N ALA A 164 7.50 24.85 -6.52
CA ALA A 164 6.71 24.54 -5.32
C ALA A 164 7.26 25.25 -4.06
N GLU A 165 8.59 25.34 -3.92
CA GLU A 165 9.24 26.04 -2.80
C GLU A 165 8.97 27.55 -2.81
N VAL A 166 8.94 28.17 -3.99
CA VAL A 166 8.61 29.60 -4.13
C VAL A 166 7.16 29.86 -3.73
N SER A 167 6.21 29.06 -4.23
CA SER A 167 4.80 29.20 -3.85
C SER A 167 4.58 28.98 -2.35
N LEU A 168 5.24 27.99 -1.75
CA LEU A 168 5.20 27.74 -0.31
C LEU A 168 5.78 28.89 0.52
N GLN A 169 6.80 29.60 0.03
CA GLN A 169 7.34 30.79 0.70
C GLN A 169 6.33 31.95 0.68
N VAL A 170 5.63 32.16 -0.44
CA VAL A 170 4.56 33.16 -0.55
C VAL A 170 3.44 32.85 0.44
N ASP A 171 2.97 31.61 0.48
CA ASP A 171 1.88 31.19 1.39
C ASP A 171 2.27 31.30 2.88
N ARG A 172 3.55 31.17 3.22
CA ARG A 172 4.06 31.40 4.59
C ARG A 172 4.07 32.88 4.94
N GLN A 173 4.43 33.75 3.99
CA GLN A 173 4.43 35.20 4.18
C GLN A 173 3.01 35.74 4.34
N GLU A 174 2.04 35.15 3.63
CA GLU A 174 0.61 35.50 3.75
C GLU A 174 -0.06 34.90 4.99
N GLY A 175 0.65 34.08 5.78
CA GLY A 175 0.15 33.50 7.03
C GLY A 175 -0.83 32.33 6.84
N ASN A 176 -1.03 31.87 5.61
CA ASN A 176 -1.92 30.75 5.27
C ASN A 176 -1.34 29.39 5.67
N THR A 177 -0.01 29.28 5.81
CA THR A 177 0.65 28.02 6.18
C THR A 177 1.66 28.21 7.30
N LYS A 178 1.67 27.28 8.26
CA LYS A 178 2.67 27.22 9.34
C LYS A 178 3.52 25.94 9.19
N PRO A 179 4.82 25.99 9.50
CA PRO A 179 5.65 24.78 9.52
C PRO A 179 5.12 23.83 10.60
N VAL A 180 4.80 22.59 10.22
CA VAL A 180 4.41 21.53 11.16
C VAL A 180 5.53 20.48 11.20
N GLU A 181 6.08 20.25 12.39
CA GLU A 181 7.31 19.47 12.58
C GLU A 181 7.13 17.97 12.30
N CYS A 182 5.91 17.44 12.41
CA CYS A 182 5.50 16.16 11.83
C CYS A 182 3.98 16.04 11.90
N SER A 183 3.31 15.62 10.84
CA SER A 183 1.92 15.14 10.94
C SER A 183 1.96 13.63 11.07
N GLU A 184 1.32 13.07 12.10
CA GLU A 184 1.33 11.63 12.43
C GLU A 184 0.84 10.70 11.30
N ARG A 185 0.31 11.25 10.20
CA ARG A 185 -0.73 10.60 9.40
C ARG A 185 -0.32 9.89 8.11
N VAL A 186 0.95 9.59 7.87
CA VAL A 186 1.37 8.83 6.66
C VAL A 186 2.52 7.88 6.96
N GLU A 187 2.25 6.82 7.72
CA GLU A 187 3.16 5.67 7.80
C GLU A 187 2.40 4.39 7.46
N SER A 188 2.66 3.86 6.27
CA SER A 188 2.28 2.50 5.91
C SER A 188 2.95 1.53 6.88
N LEU A 189 2.18 0.61 7.48
CA LEU A 189 2.60 -0.58 8.25
C LEU A 189 4.12 -0.63 8.46
N ALA A 190 4.63 0.11 9.43
CA ALA A 190 6.05 0.13 9.77
C ALA A 190 6.24 -0.68 11.05
N ALA A 191 7.18 -1.62 11.03
CA ALA A 191 7.55 -2.33 12.24
C ALA A 191 8.39 -1.37 13.10
N VAL A 192 7.79 -0.79 14.15
CA VAL A 192 8.47 0.12 15.06
C VAL A 192 9.44 -0.68 15.95
N PRO A 193 10.76 -0.42 15.90
CA PRO A 193 11.71 -1.02 16.85
C PRO A 193 11.46 -0.49 18.26
N LYS A 194 11.77 -1.28 19.28
CA LYS A 194 11.76 -0.81 20.67
C LYS A 194 12.97 0.09 20.92
N GLU A 195 12.80 1.09 21.76
CA GLU A 195 13.93 1.73 22.45
C GLU A 195 14.45 0.75 23.51
N ASP A 196 15.76 0.58 23.56
CA ASP A 196 16.43 -0.25 24.56
C ASP A 196 16.45 0.52 25.91
N GLU A 197 15.76 -0.03 26.91
CA GLU A 197 15.91 0.35 28.33
C GLU A 197 16.51 -0.82 29.12
#